data_AF-A0AAD2G4Y4-F1
#
_entry.id   AF-A0AAD2G4Y4-F1
#
_cell.length_a   1.000
_cell.length_b   1.000
_cell.length_c   1.000
_cell.angle_alpha   90.00
_cell.angle_beta   90.00
_cell.angle_gamma   90.00
#
_symmetry.space_group_name_H-M   'P 1'
#
loop_
_entity.id
_entity.type
_entity.pdbx_description
1 polymer ?
#
loop_
_entity_poly.entity_id
_entity_poly.type
_entity_poly.pdbx_seq_one_letter_code
_entity_poly.pdbx_strand_id
1 'polypeptide(L)'
;MGETKTKDGVPKNGDRGFIRGNADMWESEKLVRKRARTGLRGNKLTAPFVNMYAAVLVFISLLTSVESLVSIGLSVYLTIYAFHQLDDNDALDGSTMSWVLLSFAVITPVSSAISMAFTRRDMALNHMSLIKATIMHIYSAHCCWDWAKAGKAGRDPEYDWLEHCDSVLDSSVQLSHELCRLLTLPSASRARHRVTSWGRREAAKTEKVMTEFHLSVSDHMWNLTELTEQFKIQGLPPNEATRIRQWERMVSEKIEMLLVIKRYRTPQALRSFGRIFTTFLPPFYAPFYGQMAKDLNSLPMAIAFAVITAIALTSLFESITQMEDPFASSVLLDNIDVSRELKKDLKRQLLARRSRHFKDAPPFRPKDSVESHDA
;
A
#
# COMPACT_ATOMS: atom_id res chain seq x y z
N MET A 1 -30.22 55.18 11.81
CA MET A 1 -30.24 54.98 13.27
C MET A 1 -31.37 53.99 13.51
N GLY A 2 -31.23 52.67 13.62
CA GLY A 2 -30.20 51.68 13.97
C GLY A 2 -30.96 50.32 13.95
N GLU A 3 -30.42 49.24 13.37
CA GLU A 3 -29.97 48.03 14.10
C GLU A 3 -30.93 47.55 15.22
N THR A 4 -31.41 46.30 15.35
CA THR A 4 -30.78 44.98 15.15
C THR A 4 -31.74 43.80 15.46
N LYS A 5 -31.50 42.66 14.79
CA LYS A 5 -31.45 41.24 15.26
C LYS A 5 -32.69 40.46 15.77
N THR A 6 -33.03 39.44 14.97
CA THR A 6 -33.20 38.00 15.26
C THR A 6 -33.09 37.50 16.72
N LYS A 7 -34.06 36.66 17.14
CA LYS A 7 -33.87 35.47 18.01
C LYS A 7 -34.92 34.41 17.64
N ASP A 8 -34.52 33.37 16.92
CA ASP A 8 -33.95 32.10 17.42
C ASP A 8 -35.04 31.10 17.82
N GLY A 9 -35.46 30.33 16.82
CA GLY A 9 -36.17 29.07 17.01
C GLY A 9 -35.24 28.06 17.67
N VAL A 10 -35.60 27.64 18.88
CA VAL A 10 -34.94 26.55 19.60
C VAL A 10 -35.21 25.24 18.83
N PRO A 11 -34.18 24.51 18.34
CA PRO A 11 -34.41 23.17 17.82
C PRO A 11 -34.73 22.23 18.97
N LYS A 12 -35.89 21.56 18.86
CA LYS A 12 -36.36 20.53 19.78
C LYS A 12 -35.39 19.34 19.81
N ASN A 13 -34.83 19.07 20.99
CA ASN A 13 -34.36 17.80 21.59
C ASN A 13 -33.73 16.63 20.79
N GLY A 14 -33.63 16.63 19.47
CA GLY A 14 -33.01 15.57 18.67
C GLY A 14 -31.53 15.80 18.32
N ASP A 15 -31.03 17.03 18.44
CA ASP A 15 -29.66 17.39 18.01
C ASP A 15 -28.58 17.24 19.10
N ARG A 16 -28.96 16.88 20.33
CA ARG A 16 -28.00 16.83 21.46
C ARG A 16 -27.02 15.65 21.39
N GLY A 17 -27.33 14.59 20.64
CA GLY A 17 -26.44 13.44 20.48
C GLY A 17 -25.24 13.71 19.55
N PHE A 18 -25.45 14.52 18.51
CA PHE A 18 -24.43 14.86 17.51
C PHE A 18 -23.40 15.87 18.04
N ILE A 19 -23.83 16.83 18.86
CA ILE A 19 -22.94 17.85 19.44
C ILE A 19 -22.06 17.27 20.57
N ARG A 20 -22.56 16.29 21.34
CA ARG A 20 -21.81 15.69 22.47
C ARG A 20 -20.64 14.80 22.00
N GLY A 21 -20.84 14.00 20.95
CA GLY A 21 -19.76 13.21 20.34
C GLY A 21 -18.69 14.05 19.64
N ASN A 22 -19.05 15.24 19.14
CA ASN A 22 -18.09 16.19 18.58
C ASN A 22 -17.22 16.86 19.65
N ALA A 23 -17.75 17.14 20.84
CA ALA A 23 -16.98 17.76 21.92
C ALA A 23 -15.84 16.85 22.43
N ASP A 24 -16.13 15.56 22.66
CA ASP A 24 -15.12 14.57 23.08
C ASP A 24 -14.09 14.30 21.97
N MET A 25 -14.52 14.34 20.70
CA MET A 25 -13.62 14.25 19.55
C MET A 25 -12.69 15.47 19.44
N TRP A 26 -13.20 16.69 19.64
CA TRP A 26 -12.37 17.89 19.62
C TRP A 26 -11.37 17.94 20.78
N GLU A 27 -11.75 17.47 21.96
CA GLU A 27 -10.82 17.37 23.10
C GLU A 27 -9.76 16.29 22.89
N SER A 28 -10.13 15.12 22.37
CA SER A 28 -9.15 14.08 22.00
C SER A 28 -8.23 14.55 20.87
N GLU A 29 -8.73 15.27 19.87
CA GLU A 29 -7.92 15.90 18.82
C GLU A 29 -6.94 16.93 19.40
N LYS A 30 -7.41 17.82 20.28
CA LYS A 30 -6.55 18.79 20.98
C LYS A 30 -5.47 18.08 21.79
N LEU A 31 -5.80 17.00 22.49
CA LEU A 31 -4.84 16.21 23.26
C LEU A 31 -3.78 15.56 22.36
N VAL A 32 -4.18 14.98 21.22
CA VAL A 32 -3.24 14.40 20.24
C VAL A 32 -2.34 15.47 19.65
N ARG A 33 -2.91 16.60 19.21
CA ARG A 33 -2.14 17.74 18.68
C ARG A 33 -1.20 18.33 19.73
N LYS A 34 -1.65 18.42 20.99
CA LYS A 34 -0.84 18.88 22.13
C LYS A 34 0.30 17.90 22.39
N ARG A 35 0.04 16.59 22.46
CA ARG A 35 1.05 15.54 22.62
C ARG A 35 2.08 15.56 21.49
N ALA A 36 1.66 15.69 20.24
CA ALA A 36 2.57 15.82 19.10
C ALA A 36 3.47 17.05 19.22
N ARG A 37 2.89 18.22 19.57
CA ARG A 37 3.65 19.45 19.81
C ARG A 37 4.60 19.34 21.00
N THR A 38 4.19 18.72 22.10
CA THR A 38 5.07 18.51 23.27
C THR A 38 6.13 17.44 23.02
N GLY A 39 5.86 16.41 22.23
CA GLY A 39 6.88 15.44 21.80
C GLY A 39 7.98 16.09 20.95
N LEU A 40 7.59 17.00 20.06
CA LEU A 40 8.50 17.84 19.28
C LEU A 40 9.29 18.85 20.14
N ARG A 41 8.76 19.28 21.29
CA ARG A 41 9.36 20.33 22.14
C ARG A 41 10.16 19.77 23.33
N GLY A 42 9.76 18.63 23.90
CA GLY A 42 10.32 18.04 25.12
C GLY A 42 11.56 17.18 24.89
N ASN A 43 11.75 16.66 23.67
CA ASN A 43 12.86 15.75 23.33
C ASN A 43 13.74 16.29 22.19
N LYS A 44 13.97 17.60 22.06
CA LYS A 44 14.82 18.12 20.97
C LYS A 44 16.24 17.55 20.96
N LEU A 45 16.78 17.20 22.13
CA LEU A 45 18.12 16.62 22.25
C LEU A 45 18.13 15.10 22.05
N THR A 46 17.12 14.35 22.53
CA THR A 46 17.09 12.88 22.46
C THR A 46 16.39 12.34 21.21
N ALA A 47 15.42 13.07 20.64
CA ALA A 47 14.72 12.70 19.41
C ALA A 47 15.65 12.45 18.21
N PRO A 48 16.67 13.29 17.90
CA PRO A 48 17.55 12.99 16.77
C PRO A 48 18.34 11.71 16.97
N PHE A 49 18.80 11.40 18.19
CA PHE A 49 19.50 10.14 18.48
C PHE A 49 18.59 8.92 18.40
N VAL A 50 17.36 9.02 18.93
CA VAL A 50 16.37 7.95 18.82
C VAL A 50 15.98 7.71 17.36
N ASN A 51 15.80 8.77 16.58
CA ASN A 51 15.52 8.67 15.15
C ASN A 51 16.72 8.06 14.40
N MET A 52 17.94 8.45 14.72
CA MET A 52 19.15 7.88 14.12
C MET A 52 19.29 6.39 14.48
N TYR A 53 19.07 6.03 15.74
CA TYR A 53 19.08 4.64 16.19
C TYR A 53 18.02 3.79 15.48
N ALA A 54 16.78 4.30 15.39
CA ALA A 54 15.71 3.64 14.66
C ALA A 54 16.05 3.51 13.16
N ALA A 55 16.65 4.53 12.55
CA ALA A 55 17.09 4.49 11.16
C ALA A 55 18.17 3.42 10.93
N VAL A 56 19.14 3.29 11.84
CA VAL A 56 20.17 2.24 11.76
C VAL A 56 19.54 0.86 11.94
N LEU A 57 18.62 0.67 12.88
CA LEU A 57 17.93 -0.60 13.07
C LEU A 57 17.12 -0.99 11.82
N VAL A 58 16.34 -0.06 11.26
CA VAL A 58 15.59 -0.23 10.02
C VAL A 58 16.54 -0.58 8.86
N PHE A 59 17.66 0.13 8.75
CA PHE A 59 18.67 -0.12 7.73
C PHE A 59 19.23 -1.55 7.82
N ILE A 60 19.59 -2.00 9.02
CA ILE A 60 20.14 -3.34 9.23
C ILE A 60 19.07 -4.41 9.01
N SER A 61 17.86 -4.24 9.56
CA SER A 61 16.82 -5.27 9.51
C SER A 61 16.15 -5.40 8.14
N LEU A 62 15.96 -4.29 7.44
CA LEU A 62 15.18 -4.26 6.20
C LEU A 62 16.06 -4.16 4.95
N LEU A 63 17.16 -3.38 4.96
CA LEU A 63 17.94 -3.13 3.74
C LEU A 63 19.13 -4.10 3.60
N THR A 64 19.56 -4.77 4.67
CA THR A 64 20.69 -5.71 4.62
C THR A 64 20.21 -7.10 4.22
N SER A 65 20.49 -7.50 2.99
CA SER A 65 20.20 -8.83 2.45
C SER A 65 21.47 -9.71 2.40
N VAL A 66 21.32 -11.02 2.17
CA VAL A 66 22.46 -11.93 1.98
C VAL A 66 23.37 -11.46 0.82
N GLU A 67 22.79 -10.84 -0.20
CA GLU A 67 23.53 -10.27 -1.35
C GLU A 67 24.42 -9.11 -0.93
N SER A 68 23.98 -8.29 0.02
CA SER A 68 24.81 -7.21 0.58
C SER A 68 26.05 -7.76 1.29
N LEU A 69 25.89 -8.85 2.07
CA LEU A 69 27.01 -9.50 2.75
C LEU A 69 28.02 -10.10 1.76
N VAL A 70 27.52 -10.75 0.70
CA VAL A 70 28.36 -11.28 -0.38
C VAL A 70 29.12 -10.17 -1.10
N SER A 71 28.43 -9.07 -1.45
CA SER A 71 29.05 -7.93 -2.13
C SER A 71 30.12 -7.26 -1.25
N ILE A 72 29.86 -7.08 0.04
CA ILE A 72 30.83 -6.53 1.00
C ILE A 72 32.05 -7.45 1.11
N GLY A 73 31.84 -8.75 1.35
CA GLY A 73 32.92 -9.71 1.50
C GLY A 73 33.81 -9.80 0.25
N LEU A 74 33.19 -9.82 -0.93
CA LEU A 74 33.90 -9.87 -2.21
C LEU A 74 34.66 -8.56 -2.48
N SER A 75 34.09 -7.41 -2.12
CA SER A 75 34.74 -6.10 -2.24
C SER A 75 35.96 -5.97 -1.35
N VAL A 76 35.86 -6.40 -0.08
CA VAL A 76 36.98 -6.39 0.87
C VAL A 76 38.08 -7.35 0.41
N TYR A 77 37.71 -8.59 0.06
CA TYR A 77 38.65 -9.60 -0.41
C TYR A 77 39.42 -9.13 -1.65
N LEU A 78 38.72 -8.65 -2.67
CA LEU A 78 39.37 -8.17 -3.89
C LEU A 78 40.19 -6.90 -3.66
N THR A 79 39.81 -6.03 -2.72
CA THR A 79 40.58 -4.82 -2.40
C THR A 79 41.92 -5.19 -1.75
N ILE A 80 41.92 -6.14 -0.82
CA ILE A 80 43.15 -6.65 -0.19
C ILE A 80 44.02 -7.37 -1.23
N TYR A 81 43.41 -8.20 -2.07
CA TYR A 81 44.11 -8.88 -3.16
C TYR A 81 44.75 -7.89 -4.14
N ALA A 82 44.01 -6.86 -4.55
CA ALA A 82 44.51 -5.82 -5.44
C ALA A 82 45.67 -5.04 -4.80
N PHE A 83 45.58 -4.70 -3.51
CA PHE A 83 46.66 -4.03 -2.78
C PHE A 83 47.96 -4.83 -2.79
N HIS A 84 47.90 -6.14 -2.49
CA HIS A 84 49.08 -7.00 -2.56
C HIS A 84 49.62 -7.16 -3.99
N GLN A 85 48.75 -7.28 -4.98
CA GLN A 85 49.19 -7.42 -6.38
C GLN A 85 49.86 -6.14 -6.90
N LEU A 86 49.35 -4.98 -6.46
CA LEU A 86 49.94 -3.68 -6.75
C LEU A 86 51.31 -3.54 -6.10
N ASP A 87 51.52 -4.04 -4.87
CA ASP A 87 52.85 -4.05 -4.21
C ASP A 87 53.87 -4.89 -4.99
N ASP A 88 53.44 -5.98 -5.62
CA ASP A 88 54.31 -6.85 -6.42
C ASP A 88 54.48 -6.39 -7.88
N ASN A 89 53.53 -5.65 -8.45
CA ASN A 89 53.56 -5.19 -9.85
C ASN A 89 53.03 -3.76 -10.01
N ASP A 90 53.93 -2.80 -10.24
CA ASP A 90 53.60 -1.39 -10.56
C ASP A 90 52.87 -1.21 -11.91
N ALA A 91 52.68 -2.28 -12.68
CA ALA A 91 52.00 -2.23 -13.99
C ALA A 91 50.47 -2.16 -13.90
N LEU A 92 49.87 -2.45 -12.74
CA LEU A 92 48.42 -2.57 -12.59
C LEU A 92 47.81 -1.22 -12.18
N ASP A 93 47.72 -0.26 -13.08
CA ASP A 93 47.18 1.08 -12.77
C ASP A 93 45.64 1.07 -12.64
N GLY A 94 45.16 0.98 -11.39
CA GLY A 94 43.74 1.06 -11.03
C GLY A 94 43.11 2.45 -11.22
N SER A 95 43.90 3.50 -11.50
CA SER A 95 43.41 4.88 -11.68
C SER A 95 42.73 5.13 -13.02
N THR A 96 42.97 4.26 -14.01
CA THR A 96 42.41 4.38 -15.37
C THR A 96 40.92 4.03 -15.47
N MET A 97 40.32 3.50 -14.39
CA MET A 97 38.90 3.16 -14.35
C MET A 97 38.01 4.41 -14.29
N SER A 98 37.21 4.64 -15.34
CA SER A 98 36.23 5.74 -15.36
C SER A 98 35.04 5.43 -14.45
N TRP A 99 35.08 6.04 -13.25
CA TRP A 99 33.94 6.07 -12.32
C TRP A 99 32.69 6.68 -12.92
N VAL A 100 32.85 7.65 -13.83
CA VAL A 100 31.74 8.44 -14.38
C VAL A 100 30.82 7.60 -15.26
N LEU A 101 31.39 6.86 -16.21
CA LEU A 101 30.59 6.08 -17.17
C LEU A 101 29.80 4.99 -16.46
N LEU A 102 30.47 4.29 -15.55
CA LEU A 102 29.90 3.15 -14.86
C LEU A 102 28.95 3.60 -13.73
N SER A 103 29.21 4.72 -13.03
CA SER A 103 28.24 5.32 -12.09
C SER A 103 27.02 5.88 -12.81
N PHE A 104 27.18 6.54 -13.95
CA PHE A 104 26.05 7.03 -14.76
C PHE A 104 25.15 5.90 -15.25
N ALA A 105 25.75 4.78 -15.69
CA ALA A 105 25.04 3.59 -16.12
C ALA A 105 24.26 2.89 -14.98
N VAL A 106 24.62 3.12 -13.72
CA VAL A 106 23.94 2.54 -12.53
C VAL A 106 22.90 3.50 -11.98
N ILE A 107 23.30 4.73 -11.70
CA ILE A 107 22.46 5.73 -11.02
C ILE A 107 21.23 6.06 -11.88
N THR A 108 21.40 6.15 -13.20
CA THR A 108 20.28 6.53 -14.10
C THR A 108 19.17 5.48 -14.14
N PRO A 109 19.44 4.17 -14.38
CA PRO A 109 18.39 3.15 -14.31
C PRO A 109 17.82 2.95 -12.91
N VAL A 110 18.65 3.05 -11.87
CA VAL A 110 18.22 2.91 -10.47
C VAL A 110 17.29 4.04 -10.07
N SER A 111 17.65 5.30 -10.37
CA SER A 111 16.79 6.47 -10.16
C SER A 111 15.46 6.34 -10.92
N SER A 112 15.51 5.93 -12.19
CA SER A 112 14.31 5.71 -13.00
C SER A 112 13.42 4.61 -12.41
N ALA A 113 14.01 3.53 -11.90
CA ALA A 113 13.28 2.43 -11.26
C ALA A 113 12.58 2.87 -9.96
N ILE A 114 13.23 3.74 -9.17
CA ILE A 114 12.65 4.35 -7.98
C ILE A 114 11.42 5.19 -8.36
N SER A 115 11.54 6.07 -9.35
CA SER A 115 10.41 6.89 -9.83
C SER A 115 9.24 6.01 -10.28
N MET A 116 9.50 4.95 -11.06
CA MET A 116 8.47 4.00 -11.49
C MET A 116 7.82 3.25 -10.32
N ALA A 117 8.56 2.96 -9.25
CA ALA A 117 7.99 2.34 -8.04
C ALA A 117 7.05 3.31 -7.31
N PHE A 118 7.45 4.57 -7.13
CA PHE A 118 6.59 5.59 -6.51
C PHE A 118 5.32 5.85 -7.32
N THR A 119 5.43 6.01 -8.64
CA THR A 119 4.25 6.22 -9.49
C THR A 119 3.25 5.06 -9.40
N ARG A 120 3.74 3.81 -9.37
CA ARG A 120 2.86 2.63 -9.18
C ARG A 120 2.15 2.65 -7.83
N ARG A 121 2.85 3.01 -6.75
CA ARG A 121 2.26 3.15 -5.42
C ARG A 121 1.18 4.22 -5.38
N ASP A 122 1.43 5.38 -5.99
CA ASP A 122 0.46 6.47 -6.02
C ASP A 122 -0.76 6.12 -6.87
N MET A 123 -0.57 5.44 -8.00
CA MET A 123 -1.68 4.88 -8.80
C MET A 123 -2.51 3.87 -8.00
N ALA A 124 -1.86 2.98 -7.24
CA ALA A 124 -2.55 2.03 -6.38
C ALA A 124 -3.37 2.72 -5.29
N LEU A 125 -2.83 3.75 -4.63
CA LEU A 125 -3.57 4.56 -3.65
C LEU A 125 -4.77 5.27 -4.29
N ASN A 126 -4.61 5.81 -5.49
CA ASN A 126 -5.69 6.47 -6.21
C ASN A 126 -6.82 5.50 -6.59
N HIS A 127 -6.50 4.32 -7.09
CA HIS A 127 -7.52 3.30 -7.38
C HIS A 127 -8.21 2.80 -6.11
N MET A 128 -7.46 2.62 -5.02
CA MET A 128 -8.01 2.23 -3.72
C MET A 128 -9.00 3.27 -3.18
N SER A 129 -8.65 4.55 -3.24
CA SER A 129 -9.51 5.64 -2.76
C SER A 129 -10.81 5.72 -3.58
N LEU A 130 -10.73 5.53 -4.90
CA LEU A 130 -11.88 5.50 -5.80
C LEU A 130 -12.79 4.31 -5.52
N ILE A 131 -12.26 3.11 -5.25
CA ILE A 131 -13.06 1.95 -4.84
C ILE A 131 -13.84 2.26 -3.56
N LYS A 132 -13.14 2.74 -2.51
CA LYS A 132 -13.78 3.08 -1.23
C LYS A 132 -14.87 4.14 -1.38
N ALA A 133 -14.57 5.22 -2.10
CA ALA A 133 -15.52 6.30 -2.35
C ALA A 133 -16.75 5.78 -3.10
N THR A 134 -16.54 5.00 -4.15
CA THR A 134 -17.62 4.50 -5.00
C THR A 134 -18.50 3.49 -4.25
N ILE A 135 -17.92 2.54 -3.51
CA ILE A 135 -18.68 1.59 -2.65
C ILE A 135 -19.54 2.36 -1.64
N MET A 136 -18.98 3.38 -1.00
CA MET A 136 -19.74 4.24 -0.09
C MET A 136 -20.93 4.93 -0.79
N HIS A 137 -20.74 5.39 -2.02
CA HIS A 137 -21.80 6.02 -2.80
C HIS A 137 -22.87 5.03 -3.27
N ILE A 138 -22.48 3.81 -3.67
CA ILE A 138 -23.41 2.71 -3.98
C ILE A 138 -24.28 2.43 -2.76
N TYR A 139 -23.68 2.21 -1.58
CA TYR A 139 -24.42 1.99 -0.34
C TYR A 139 -25.39 3.14 -0.03
N SER A 140 -24.93 4.39 -0.10
CA SER A 140 -25.78 5.55 0.15
C SER A 140 -26.92 5.68 -0.85
N ALA A 141 -26.71 5.35 -2.12
CA ALA A 141 -27.75 5.40 -3.14
C ALA A 141 -28.87 4.38 -2.89
N HIS A 142 -28.51 3.18 -2.42
CA HIS A 142 -29.49 2.19 -1.95
C HIS A 142 -30.26 2.70 -0.73
N CYS A 143 -29.61 3.45 0.18
CA CYS A 143 -30.24 3.95 1.41
C CYS A 143 -31.08 5.22 1.24
N CYS A 144 -30.72 6.14 0.34
CA CYS A 144 -31.29 7.51 0.34
C CYS A 144 -32.45 7.74 -0.63
N TRP A 145 -32.71 6.84 -1.57
CA TRP A 145 -33.72 7.05 -2.60
C TRP A 145 -35.15 7.02 -2.04
N ASP A 146 -35.82 8.16 -1.97
CA ASP A 146 -37.28 8.20 -1.85
C ASP A 146 -37.80 9.45 -2.56
N TRP A 147 -38.54 9.22 -3.65
CA TRP A 147 -39.07 10.29 -4.49
C TRP A 147 -40.59 10.31 -4.51
N ALA A 148 -41.22 9.85 -3.44
CA ALA A 148 -42.66 10.02 -3.24
C ALA A 148 -43.06 11.49 -3.46
N LYS A 149 -43.55 11.79 -4.66
CA LYS A 149 -44.21 13.03 -5.05
C LYS A 149 -45.59 12.63 -5.54
N ALA A 150 -46.58 13.48 -5.30
CA ALA A 150 -47.97 13.26 -5.69
C ALA A 150 -48.07 12.69 -7.12
N GLY A 151 -48.46 11.41 -7.24
CA GLY A 151 -48.66 10.72 -8.52
C GLY A 151 -47.49 9.87 -9.05
N LYS A 152 -46.37 9.72 -8.35
CA LYS A 152 -45.32 8.73 -8.68
C LYS A 152 -45.11 7.78 -7.50
N ALA A 153 -45.06 6.47 -7.77
CA ALA A 153 -44.71 5.48 -6.77
C ALA A 153 -43.31 5.78 -6.22
N GLY A 154 -43.22 6.00 -4.91
CA GLY A 154 -41.96 6.09 -4.18
C GLY A 154 -41.45 4.69 -3.86
N ARG A 155 -40.73 4.55 -2.73
CA ARG A 155 -40.39 3.23 -2.20
C ARG A 155 -41.65 2.41 -1.90
N ASP A 156 -41.61 1.13 -2.22
CA ASP A 156 -42.59 0.18 -1.72
C ASP A 156 -42.58 0.18 -0.18
N PRO A 157 -43.67 0.58 0.49
CA PRO A 157 -43.72 0.62 1.95
C PRO A 157 -43.75 -0.77 2.61
N GLU A 158 -44.09 -1.83 1.88
CA GLU A 158 -44.15 -3.21 2.41
C GLU A 158 -42.79 -3.92 2.37
N TYR A 159 -41.86 -3.43 1.55
CA TYR A 159 -40.52 -4.01 1.42
C TYR A 159 -39.59 -3.65 2.58
N ASP A 160 -38.84 -4.62 3.10
CA ASP A 160 -37.86 -4.40 4.17
C ASP A 160 -36.59 -3.72 3.64
N TRP A 161 -36.61 -2.39 3.63
CA TRP A 161 -35.47 -1.56 3.22
C TRP A 161 -34.26 -1.68 4.15
N LEU A 162 -34.46 -2.03 5.42
CA LEU A 162 -33.36 -2.21 6.35
C LEU A 162 -32.60 -3.48 5.99
N GLU A 163 -33.31 -4.60 5.78
CA GLU A 163 -32.69 -5.86 5.37
C GLU A 163 -31.99 -5.73 4.01
N HIS A 164 -32.61 -5.02 3.06
CA HIS A 164 -31.99 -4.74 1.76
C HIS A 164 -30.68 -3.97 1.89
N CYS A 165 -30.69 -2.86 2.64
CA CYS A 165 -29.49 -2.06 2.85
C CYS A 165 -28.43 -2.83 3.65
N ASP A 166 -28.83 -3.69 4.58
CA ASP A 166 -27.91 -4.55 5.32
C ASP A 166 -27.27 -5.60 4.40
N SER A 167 -28.01 -6.13 3.43
CA SER A 167 -27.48 -7.03 2.41
C SER A 167 -26.47 -6.32 1.48
N VAL A 168 -26.73 -5.06 1.10
CA VAL A 168 -25.77 -4.24 0.34
C VAL A 168 -24.52 -3.94 1.17
N LEU A 169 -24.69 -3.65 2.46
CA LEU A 169 -23.57 -3.41 3.38
C LEU A 169 -22.71 -4.66 3.55
N ASP A 170 -23.33 -5.82 3.71
CA ASP A 170 -22.64 -7.10 3.87
C ASP A 170 -21.84 -7.43 2.61
N SER A 171 -22.47 -7.41 1.43
CA SER A 171 -21.78 -7.61 0.14
C SER A 171 -20.63 -6.62 -0.08
N SER A 172 -20.80 -5.36 0.33
CA SER A 172 -19.74 -4.34 0.23
C SER A 172 -18.55 -4.61 1.16
N VAL A 173 -18.81 -5.12 2.37
CA VAL A 173 -17.77 -5.47 3.35
C VAL A 173 -17.07 -6.77 2.96
N GLN A 174 -17.81 -7.77 2.48
CA GLN A 174 -17.24 -9.03 1.99
C GLN A 174 -16.36 -8.79 0.75
N LEU A 175 -16.83 -7.97 -0.19
CA LEU A 175 -16.03 -7.51 -1.33
C LEU A 175 -14.70 -6.88 -0.89
N SER A 176 -14.73 -5.99 0.11
CA SER A 176 -13.50 -5.33 0.59
C SER A 176 -12.56 -6.29 1.33
N HIS A 177 -13.12 -7.27 2.04
CA HIS A 177 -12.36 -8.32 2.72
C HIS A 177 -11.66 -9.25 1.72
N GLU A 178 -12.38 -9.73 0.70
CA GLU A 178 -11.83 -10.60 -0.34
C GLU A 178 -10.82 -9.85 -1.21
N LEU A 179 -11.10 -8.59 -1.57
CA LEU A 179 -10.12 -7.74 -2.25
C LEU A 179 -8.85 -7.55 -1.40
N CYS A 180 -8.98 -7.37 -0.09
CA CYS A 180 -7.82 -7.30 0.80
C CYS A 180 -7.01 -8.61 0.81
N ARG A 181 -7.66 -9.77 0.86
CA ARG A 181 -6.99 -11.09 0.80
C ARG A 181 -6.28 -11.26 -0.54
N LEU A 182 -6.97 -10.95 -1.63
CA LEU A 182 -6.44 -11.00 -2.98
C LEU A 182 -5.21 -10.09 -3.14
N LEU A 183 -5.24 -8.86 -2.61
CA LEU A 183 -4.14 -7.89 -2.72
C LEU A 183 -2.96 -8.19 -1.79
N THR A 184 -3.19 -8.80 -0.62
CA THR A 184 -2.11 -9.15 0.32
C THR A 184 -1.44 -10.50 0.03
N LEU A 185 -2.03 -11.33 -0.84
CA LEU A 185 -1.44 -12.61 -1.27
C LEU A 185 0.01 -12.43 -1.81
N PRO A 186 0.99 -13.27 -1.41
CA PRO A 186 2.36 -13.15 -1.91
C PRO A 186 2.44 -13.31 -3.43
N SER A 187 3.38 -12.60 -4.06
CA SER A 187 3.55 -12.63 -5.51
C SER A 187 4.43 -13.79 -5.97
N ALA A 188 3.95 -14.52 -6.98
CA ALA A 188 4.68 -15.59 -7.67
C ALA A 188 5.48 -15.11 -8.90
N SER A 189 5.94 -13.86 -8.93
CA SER A 189 6.54 -13.24 -10.14
C SER A 189 8.07 -13.22 -10.23
N ARG A 190 8.79 -13.76 -9.25
CA ARG A 190 10.28 -13.79 -9.19
C ARG A 190 10.90 -14.72 -10.24
N ALA A 191 12.17 -14.49 -10.61
CA ALA A 191 12.93 -15.37 -11.53
C ALA A 191 12.88 -16.85 -11.14
N ARG A 192 13.04 -17.15 -9.85
CA ARG A 192 12.98 -18.53 -9.33
C ARG A 192 11.68 -19.24 -9.69
N HIS A 193 10.55 -18.52 -9.73
CA HIS A 193 9.24 -19.07 -10.02
C HIS A 193 9.05 -19.46 -11.50
N ARG A 194 9.89 -18.92 -12.40
CA ARG A 194 9.87 -19.26 -13.83
C ARG A 194 10.92 -20.31 -14.18
N VAL A 195 12.11 -20.19 -13.60
CA VAL A 195 13.29 -20.98 -13.98
C VAL A 195 13.33 -22.33 -13.25
N THR A 196 13.05 -22.37 -11.94
CA THR A 196 13.23 -23.60 -11.15
C THR A 196 11.96 -24.46 -11.11
N SER A 197 12.13 -25.78 -11.06
CA SER A 197 11.00 -26.73 -11.00
C SER A 197 10.18 -26.58 -9.72
N TRP A 198 10.83 -26.40 -8.56
CA TRP A 198 10.18 -26.12 -7.29
C TRP A 198 9.47 -24.76 -7.29
N GLY A 199 10.12 -23.72 -7.83
CA GLY A 199 9.52 -22.39 -7.93
C GLY A 199 8.29 -22.36 -8.84
N ARG A 200 8.28 -23.14 -9.94
CA ARG A 200 7.09 -23.30 -10.78
C ARG A 200 5.92 -23.95 -10.02
N ARG A 201 6.20 -24.92 -9.15
CA ARG A 201 5.17 -25.55 -8.29
C ARG A 201 4.61 -24.57 -7.26
N GLU A 202 5.47 -23.77 -6.63
CA GLU A 202 5.06 -22.67 -5.73
C GLU A 202 4.16 -21.67 -6.47
N ALA A 203 4.57 -21.26 -7.68
CA ALA A 203 3.82 -20.33 -8.51
C ALA A 203 2.43 -20.85 -8.89
N ALA A 204 2.34 -22.11 -9.32
CA ALA A 204 1.08 -22.73 -9.69
C ALA A 204 0.10 -22.80 -8.49
N LYS A 205 0.60 -23.08 -7.29
CA LYS A 205 -0.23 -23.07 -6.07
C LYS A 205 -0.77 -21.67 -5.76
N THR A 206 0.10 -20.67 -5.82
CA THR A 206 -0.28 -19.27 -5.57
C THR A 206 -1.25 -18.74 -6.61
N GLU A 207 -1.04 -19.07 -7.89
CA GLU A 207 -1.95 -18.69 -8.97
C GLU A 207 -3.34 -19.31 -8.79
N LYS A 208 -3.41 -20.60 -8.41
CA LYS A 208 -4.68 -21.25 -8.13
C LYS A 208 -5.47 -20.52 -7.03
N VAL A 209 -4.82 -20.21 -5.90
CA VAL A 209 -5.44 -19.45 -4.80
C VAL A 209 -5.83 -18.03 -5.23
N MET A 210 -5.01 -17.37 -6.04
CA MET A 210 -5.31 -16.05 -6.58
C MET A 210 -6.55 -16.07 -7.46
N THR A 211 -6.72 -17.10 -8.30
CA THR A 211 -7.91 -17.28 -9.13
C THR A 211 -9.16 -17.47 -8.29
N GLU A 212 -9.11 -18.30 -7.25
CA GLU A 212 -10.26 -18.49 -6.34
C GLU A 212 -10.71 -17.18 -5.70
N PHE A 213 -9.76 -16.36 -5.19
CA PHE A 213 -10.10 -15.06 -4.62
C PHE A 213 -10.61 -14.06 -5.68
N HIS A 214 -10.09 -14.09 -6.90
CA HIS A 214 -10.60 -13.24 -7.99
C HIS A 214 -12.03 -13.60 -8.40
N LEU A 215 -12.35 -14.90 -8.43
CA LEU A 215 -13.72 -15.38 -8.63
C LEU A 215 -14.65 -14.94 -7.50
N SER A 216 -14.23 -15.07 -6.23
CA SER A 216 -15.01 -14.61 -5.08
C SER A 216 -15.26 -13.09 -5.08
N VAL A 217 -14.27 -12.28 -5.46
CA VAL A 217 -14.46 -10.83 -5.67
C VAL A 217 -15.50 -10.56 -6.76
N SER A 218 -15.46 -11.33 -7.85
CA SER A 218 -16.43 -11.19 -8.94
C SER A 218 -17.85 -11.60 -8.52
N ASP A 219 -17.98 -12.62 -7.68
CA ASP A 219 -19.25 -13.07 -7.11
C ASP A 219 -19.87 -12.01 -6.20
N HIS A 220 -19.08 -11.38 -5.32
CA HIS A 220 -19.60 -10.27 -4.51
C HIS A 220 -19.99 -9.04 -5.34
N MET A 221 -19.31 -8.77 -6.46
CA MET A 221 -19.73 -7.73 -7.41
C MET A 221 -21.04 -8.11 -8.12
N TRP A 222 -21.24 -9.39 -8.43
CA TRP A 222 -22.50 -9.90 -8.96
C TRP A 222 -23.63 -9.72 -7.95
N ASN A 223 -23.42 -10.06 -6.68
CA ASN A 223 -24.42 -9.87 -5.62
C ASN A 223 -24.83 -8.41 -5.45
N LEU A 224 -23.90 -7.46 -5.56
CA LEU A 224 -24.23 -6.03 -5.57
C LEU A 224 -25.13 -5.67 -6.77
N THR A 225 -24.81 -6.21 -7.95
CA THR A 225 -25.61 -5.99 -9.17
C THR A 225 -27.02 -6.56 -9.02
N GLU A 226 -27.15 -7.76 -8.44
CA GLU A 226 -28.44 -8.41 -8.19
C GLU A 226 -29.29 -7.61 -7.19
N LEU A 227 -28.67 -7.08 -6.14
CA LEU A 227 -29.35 -6.17 -5.20
C LEU A 227 -29.86 -4.90 -5.91
N THR A 228 -29.15 -4.38 -6.91
CA THR A 228 -29.66 -3.27 -7.73
C THR A 228 -30.82 -3.70 -8.64
N GLU A 229 -30.84 -4.94 -9.13
CA GLU A 229 -31.99 -5.47 -9.88
C GLU A 229 -33.22 -5.67 -8.99
N GLN A 230 -33.05 -6.18 -7.76
CA GLN A 230 -34.12 -6.22 -6.76
C GLN A 230 -34.63 -4.81 -6.46
N PHE A 231 -33.72 -3.83 -6.35
CA PHE A 231 -34.08 -2.44 -6.12
C PHE A 231 -34.92 -1.84 -7.26
N LYS A 232 -34.67 -2.24 -8.52
CA LYS A 232 -35.49 -1.86 -9.69
C LYS A 232 -36.89 -2.45 -9.63
N ILE A 233 -37.03 -3.72 -9.22
CA ILE A 233 -38.33 -4.37 -9.06
C ILE A 233 -39.19 -3.62 -8.04
N GLN A 234 -38.56 -3.11 -6.97
CA GLN A 234 -39.22 -2.33 -5.91
C GLN A 234 -39.48 -0.85 -6.25
N GLY A 235 -39.42 -0.48 -7.54
CA GLY A 235 -39.85 0.83 -8.03
C GLY A 235 -38.73 1.82 -8.38
N LEU A 236 -37.45 1.44 -8.27
CA LEU A 236 -36.35 2.31 -8.71
C LEU A 236 -36.44 2.56 -10.23
N PRO A 237 -36.47 3.81 -10.69
CA PRO A 237 -36.61 4.09 -12.11
C PRO A 237 -35.34 3.74 -12.89
N PRO A 238 -35.47 3.34 -14.18
CA PRO A 238 -34.35 2.82 -14.96
C PRO A 238 -33.15 3.78 -15.11
N ASN A 239 -33.41 5.09 -15.08
CA ASN A 239 -32.38 6.12 -15.21
C ASN A 239 -31.44 6.17 -14.00
N GLU A 240 -31.94 6.03 -12.77
CA GLU A 240 -31.09 5.96 -11.58
C GLU A 240 -30.41 4.61 -11.45
N ALA A 241 -31.10 3.52 -11.80
CA ALA A 241 -30.50 2.20 -11.85
C ALA A 241 -29.27 2.20 -12.76
N THR A 242 -29.36 2.85 -13.92
CA THR A 242 -28.22 3.01 -14.85
C THR A 242 -27.04 3.73 -14.19
N ARG A 243 -27.28 4.73 -13.33
CA ARG A 243 -26.21 5.43 -12.60
C ARG A 243 -25.54 4.55 -11.56
N ILE A 244 -26.32 3.74 -10.83
CA ILE A 244 -25.77 2.76 -9.89
C ILE A 244 -24.89 1.74 -10.65
N ARG A 245 -25.34 1.26 -11.82
CA ARG A 245 -24.53 0.37 -12.67
C ARG A 245 -23.25 1.03 -13.20
N GLN A 246 -23.26 2.34 -13.42
CA GLN A 246 -22.03 3.07 -13.77
C GLN A 246 -21.03 3.08 -12.61
N TRP A 247 -21.50 3.19 -11.37
CA TRP A 247 -20.66 3.10 -10.17
C TRP A 247 -20.16 1.68 -9.94
N GLU A 248 -20.99 0.65 -10.12
CA GLU A 248 -20.56 -0.76 -10.10
C GLU A 248 -19.44 -1.01 -11.12
N ARG A 249 -19.65 -0.58 -12.37
CA ARG A 249 -18.63 -0.68 -13.43
C ARG A 249 -17.33 0.02 -13.03
N MET A 250 -17.42 1.20 -12.40
CA MET A 250 -16.26 1.93 -11.92
C MET A 250 -15.52 1.17 -10.81
N VAL A 251 -16.23 0.52 -9.88
CA VAL A 251 -15.61 -0.36 -8.87
C VAL A 251 -14.89 -1.52 -9.56
N SER A 252 -15.56 -2.25 -10.47
CA SER A 252 -14.93 -3.35 -11.22
C SER A 252 -13.69 -2.90 -11.99
N GLU A 253 -13.78 -1.77 -12.69
CA GLU A 253 -12.65 -1.19 -13.44
C GLU A 253 -11.47 -0.89 -12.52
N LYS A 254 -11.70 -0.30 -11.34
CA LYS A 254 -10.61 0.04 -10.41
C LYS A 254 -10.04 -1.20 -9.73
N ILE A 255 -10.84 -2.23 -9.47
CA ILE A 255 -10.37 -3.54 -9.00
C ILE A 255 -9.40 -4.13 -10.03
N GLU A 256 -9.79 -4.20 -11.31
CA GLU A 256 -8.93 -4.73 -12.38
C GLU A 256 -7.63 -3.93 -12.52
N MET A 257 -7.69 -2.59 -12.41
CA MET A 257 -6.48 -1.76 -12.43
C MET A 257 -5.54 -2.04 -11.25
N LEU A 258 -6.06 -2.29 -10.05
CA LEU A 258 -5.24 -2.75 -8.91
C LEU A 258 -4.60 -4.12 -9.19
N LEU A 259 -5.32 -5.03 -9.84
CA LEU A 259 -4.79 -6.34 -10.21
C LEU A 259 -3.72 -6.25 -11.29
N VAL A 260 -3.85 -5.32 -12.24
CA VAL A 260 -2.80 -5.02 -13.23
C VAL A 260 -1.53 -4.57 -12.52
N ILE A 261 -1.61 -3.62 -11.58
CA ILE A 261 -0.46 -3.18 -10.77
C ILE A 261 0.14 -4.34 -9.98
N LYS A 262 -0.70 -5.21 -9.42
CA LYS A 262 -0.24 -6.37 -8.65
C LYS A 262 0.45 -7.43 -9.52
N ARG A 263 -0.11 -7.77 -10.69
CA ARG A 263 0.34 -8.89 -11.55
C ARG A 263 1.49 -8.48 -12.47
N TYR A 264 1.42 -7.29 -13.05
CA TYR A 264 2.38 -6.78 -14.04
C TYR A 264 3.27 -5.71 -13.40
N ARG A 265 4.41 -6.18 -12.85
CA ARG A 265 5.41 -5.33 -12.18
C ARG A 265 6.59 -5.02 -13.12
N THR A 266 7.68 -4.53 -12.56
CA THR A 266 8.92 -4.30 -13.30
C THR A 266 9.35 -5.59 -14.03
N PRO A 267 9.72 -5.49 -15.32
CA PRO A 267 10.09 -6.66 -16.11
C PRO A 267 11.15 -7.51 -15.41
N GLN A 268 10.97 -8.83 -15.45
CA GLN A 268 11.87 -9.76 -14.74
C GLN A 268 13.32 -9.62 -15.21
N ALA A 269 13.55 -9.34 -16.50
CA ALA A 269 14.88 -9.12 -17.05
C ALA A 269 15.60 -7.93 -16.37
N LEU A 270 14.91 -6.80 -16.21
CA LEU A 270 15.46 -5.60 -15.57
C LEU A 270 15.79 -5.86 -14.09
N ARG A 271 14.94 -6.61 -13.38
CA ARG A 271 15.19 -6.99 -11.98
C ARG A 271 16.37 -7.93 -11.84
N SER A 272 16.48 -8.94 -12.69
CA SER A 272 17.61 -9.86 -12.68
C SER A 272 18.91 -9.13 -13.02
N PHE A 273 18.89 -8.25 -14.01
CA PHE A 273 20.02 -7.38 -14.37
C PHE A 273 20.45 -6.52 -13.19
N GLY A 274 19.52 -5.76 -12.60
CA GLY A 274 19.80 -4.88 -11.46
C GLY A 274 20.40 -5.63 -10.27
N ARG A 275 19.88 -6.82 -9.95
CA ARG A 275 20.36 -7.65 -8.83
C ARG A 275 21.80 -8.12 -9.01
N ILE A 276 22.13 -8.63 -10.19
CA ILE A 276 23.50 -9.07 -10.52
C ILE A 276 24.43 -7.85 -10.52
N PHE A 277 24.01 -6.79 -11.19
CA PHE A 277 24.85 -5.61 -11.36
C PHE A 277 25.15 -4.92 -10.03
N THR A 278 24.17 -4.70 -9.16
CA THR A 278 24.43 -4.08 -7.83
C THR A 278 25.27 -4.95 -6.90
N THR A 279 25.26 -6.27 -7.08
CA THR A 279 26.08 -7.20 -6.28
C THR A 279 27.54 -7.22 -6.73
N PHE A 280 27.78 -7.26 -8.05
CA PHE A 280 29.14 -7.41 -8.62
C PHE A 280 29.84 -6.11 -8.98
N LEU A 281 29.12 -4.99 -9.06
CA LEU A 281 29.73 -3.71 -9.36
C LEU A 281 30.70 -3.21 -8.27
N PRO A 282 30.37 -3.22 -6.96
CA PRO A 282 31.29 -2.73 -5.95
C PRO A 282 32.64 -3.49 -5.93
N PRO A 283 32.66 -4.84 -6.04
CA PRO A 283 33.92 -5.56 -6.13
C PRO A 283 34.70 -5.32 -7.42
N PHE A 284 34.04 -4.97 -8.53
CA PHE A 284 34.72 -4.63 -9.77
C PHE A 284 35.63 -3.38 -9.60
N TYR A 285 35.31 -2.49 -8.67
CA TYR A 285 36.11 -1.32 -8.32
C TYR A 285 37.22 -1.58 -7.30
N ALA A 286 37.43 -2.83 -6.89
CA ALA A 286 38.49 -3.19 -5.95
C ALA A 286 39.91 -2.71 -6.35
N PRO A 287 40.33 -2.76 -7.63
CA PRO A 287 41.65 -2.25 -8.04
C PRO A 287 41.84 -0.76 -7.74
N PHE A 288 40.77 0.04 -7.89
CA PHE A 288 40.81 1.45 -7.56
C PHE A 288 40.96 1.67 -6.05
N TYR A 289 40.24 0.92 -5.22
CA TYR A 289 40.41 1.01 -3.77
C TYR A 289 41.81 0.55 -3.33
N GLY A 290 42.39 -0.45 -3.99
CA GLY A 290 43.77 -0.88 -3.78
C GLY A 290 44.78 0.24 -4.09
N GLN A 291 44.60 0.95 -5.21
CA GLN A 291 45.45 2.11 -5.55
C GLN A 291 45.27 3.24 -4.53
N MET A 292 44.03 3.54 -4.15
CA MET A 292 43.73 4.55 -3.13
C MET A 292 44.37 4.22 -1.77
N ALA A 293 44.51 2.93 -1.42
CA ALA A 293 45.21 2.50 -0.22
C ALA A 293 46.70 2.87 -0.25
N LYS A 294 47.34 2.76 -1.42
CA LYS A 294 48.73 3.19 -1.64
C LYS A 294 48.87 4.71 -1.59
N ASP A 295 48.00 5.42 -2.30
CA ASP A 295 48.06 6.89 -2.38
C ASP A 295 47.84 7.53 -1.00
N LEU A 296 46.95 6.96 -0.18
CA LEU A 296 46.64 7.44 1.18
C LEU A 296 47.51 6.78 2.27
N ASN A 297 48.38 5.82 1.92
CA ASN A 297 49.12 4.98 2.88
C ASN A 297 48.25 4.36 3.99
N SER A 298 47.00 3.99 3.67
CA SER A 298 46.03 3.51 4.65
C SER A 298 45.08 2.47 4.06
N LEU A 299 45.41 1.19 4.29
CA LEU A 299 44.55 0.05 3.94
C LEU A 299 43.17 0.10 4.62
N PRO A 300 43.04 0.45 5.91
CA PRO A 300 41.72 0.53 6.55
C PRO A 300 40.78 1.55 5.91
N MET A 301 41.32 2.67 5.39
CA MET A 301 40.52 3.67 4.72
C MET A 301 39.94 3.15 3.40
N ALA A 302 40.75 2.43 2.62
CA ALA A 302 40.30 1.80 1.38
C ALA A 302 39.21 0.74 1.62
N ILE A 303 39.37 -0.08 2.65
CA ILE A 303 38.36 -1.06 3.06
C ILE A 303 37.07 -0.35 3.47
N ALA A 304 37.14 0.75 4.23
CA ALA A 304 35.96 1.51 4.64
C ALA A 304 35.18 2.05 3.42
N PHE A 305 35.86 2.61 2.42
CA PHE A 305 35.22 3.07 1.18
C PHE A 305 34.61 1.93 0.37
N ALA A 306 35.30 0.79 0.26
CA ALA A 306 34.77 -0.39 -0.43
C ALA A 306 33.48 -0.89 0.22
N VAL A 307 33.44 -0.95 1.55
CA VAL A 307 32.27 -1.36 2.34
C VAL A 307 31.12 -0.36 2.17
N ILE A 308 31.39 0.95 2.28
CA ILE A 308 30.35 2.00 2.15
C ILE A 308 29.71 1.95 0.76
N THR A 309 30.50 1.82 -0.31
CA THR A 309 29.97 1.76 -1.68
C THR A 309 29.14 0.48 -1.89
N ALA A 310 29.60 -0.66 -1.38
CA ALA A 310 28.85 -1.91 -1.47
C ALA A 310 27.51 -1.84 -0.73
N ILE A 311 27.51 -1.32 0.49
CA ILE A 311 26.30 -1.10 1.29
C ILE A 311 25.36 -0.10 0.59
N ALA A 312 25.87 1.01 0.08
CA ALA A 312 25.06 2.04 -0.57
C ALA A 312 24.31 1.49 -1.80
N LEU A 313 24.99 0.75 -2.68
CA LEU A 313 24.38 0.22 -3.90
C LEU A 313 23.42 -0.93 -3.63
N THR A 314 23.77 -1.85 -2.73
CA THR A 314 22.92 -3.01 -2.39
C THR A 314 21.67 -2.59 -1.61
N SER A 315 21.81 -1.66 -0.66
CA SER A 315 20.68 -1.11 0.11
C SER A 315 19.70 -0.32 -0.77
N LEU A 316 20.20 0.41 -1.76
CA LEU A 316 19.37 1.13 -2.73
C LEU A 316 18.55 0.17 -3.60
N PHE A 317 19.17 -0.93 -4.07
CA PHE A 317 18.47 -1.95 -4.85
C PHE A 317 17.43 -2.72 -4.03
N GLU A 318 17.74 -3.02 -2.76
CA GLU A 318 16.80 -3.68 -1.86
C GLU A 318 15.59 -2.76 -1.58
N SER A 319 15.83 -1.46 -1.42
CA SER A 319 14.76 -0.45 -1.29
C SER A 319 13.81 -0.43 -2.50
N ILE A 320 14.35 -0.53 -3.73
CA ILE A 320 13.54 -0.63 -4.96
C ILE A 320 12.72 -1.92 -4.97
N THR A 321 13.33 -3.04 -4.57
CA THR A 321 12.67 -4.35 -4.53
C THR A 321 11.52 -4.34 -3.52
N GLN A 322 11.72 -3.65 -2.40
CA GLN A 322 10.71 -3.45 -1.37
C GLN A 322 9.52 -2.62 -1.87
N MET A 323 9.78 -1.51 -2.57
CA MET A 323 8.72 -0.68 -3.17
C MET A 323 8.07 -1.29 -4.41
N GLU A 324 8.52 -2.45 -4.88
CA GLU A 324 7.97 -3.09 -6.08
C GLU A 324 6.54 -3.60 -5.89
N ASP A 325 6.20 -4.01 -4.66
CA ASP A 325 4.89 -4.51 -4.28
C ASP A 325 4.22 -3.59 -3.25
N PRO A 326 3.33 -2.66 -3.68
CA PRO A 326 2.72 -1.72 -2.77
C PRO A 326 1.74 -2.37 -1.78
N PHE A 327 1.38 -3.64 -1.97
CA PHE A 327 0.35 -4.35 -1.20
C PHE A 327 0.88 -5.44 -0.26
N ALA A 328 2.18 -5.74 -0.27
CA ALA A 328 2.75 -6.81 0.55
C ALA A 328 2.62 -6.50 2.05
N SER A 329 2.11 -7.48 2.82
CA SER A 329 1.71 -7.29 4.22
C SER A 329 2.90 -7.13 5.19
N SER A 330 2.82 -6.08 6.02
CA SER A 330 3.39 -5.91 7.38
C SER A 330 4.90 -5.87 7.62
N VAL A 331 5.76 -6.38 6.73
CA VAL A 331 7.21 -6.36 6.97
C VAL A 331 7.85 -5.03 6.54
N LEU A 332 7.26 -4.33 5.58
CA LEU A 332 7.79 -3.07 5.05
C LEU A 332 7.08 -1.87 5.67
N LEU A 333 7.85 -0.90 6.15
CA LEU A 333 7.36 0.28 6.88
C LEU A 333 6.45 1.20 6.03
N ASP A 334 6.65 1.24 4.70
CA ASP A 334 6.07 2.25 3.80
C ASP A 334 5.01 1.72 2.80
N ASN A 335 4.59 0.47 2.96
CA ASN A 335 3.55 -0.14 2.14
C ASN A 335 2.15 0.40 2.45
N ILE A 336 1.23 0.20 1.51
CA ILE A 336 -0.19 0.56 1.72
C ILE A 336 -0.77 -0.42 2.74
N ASP A 337 -1.29 0.08 3.86
CA ASP A 337 -2.01 -0.75 4.83
C ASP A 337 -3.42 -1.08 4.30
N VAL A 338 -3.47 -2.02 3.36
CA VAL A 338 -4.71 -2.46 2.70
C VAL A 338 -5.73 -2.98 3.73
N SER A 339 -5.25 -3.65 4.79
CA SER A 339 -6.13 -4.20 5.83
C SER A 339 -6.82 -3.08 6.61
N ARG A 340 -6.08 -2.06 7.02
CA ARG A 340 -6.68 -0.89 7.67
C ARG A 340 -7.64 -0.16 6.73
N GLU A 341 -7.24 0.10 5.50
CA GLU A 341 -8.03 0.90 4.55
C GLU A 341 -9.33 0.19 4.12
N LEU A 342 -9.26 -1.10 3.76
CA LEU A 342 -10.41 -1.87 3.24
C LEU A 342 -11.21 -2.60 4.31
N LYS A 343 -10.58 -3.21 5.32
CA LYS A 343 -11.30 -3.97 6.35
C LYS A 343 -11.77 -3.10 7.51
N LYS A 344 -10.93 -2.16 7.99
CA LYS A 344 -11.27 -1.36 9.18
C LYS A 344 -11.99 -0.07 8.82
N ASP A 345 -11.38 0.76 7.98
CA ASP A 345 -11.85 2.13 7.76
C ASP A 345 -13.09 2.17 6.86
N LEU A 346 -13.12 1.42 5.76
CA LEU A 346 -14.33 1.32 4.92
C LEU A 346 -15.53 0.73 5.69
N LYS A 347 -15.32 -0.36 6.45
CA LYS A 347 -16.38 -0.96 7.30
C LYS A 347 -16.92 0.05 8.31
N ARG A 348 -16.03 0.77 9.02
CA ARG A 348 -16.44 1.83 9.96
C ARG A 348 -17.25 2.93 9.27
N GLN A 349 -16.85 3.35 8.08
CA GLN A 349 -17.55 4.37 7.30
C GLN A 349 -18.94 3.89 6.85
N LEU A 350 -19.07 2.64 6.38
CA LEU A 350 -20.35 2.04 6.00
C LEU A 350 -21.30 1.90 7.20
N LEU A 351 -20.81 1.38 8.34
CA LEU A 351 -21.60 1.26 9.57
C LEU A 351 -22.04 2.63 10.11
N ALA A 352 -21.17 3.64 10.03
CA ALA A 352 -21.53 5.01 10.41
C ALA A 352 -22.58 5.64 9.46
N ARG A 353 -22.62 5.24 8.18
CA ARG A 353 -23.69 5.67 7.27
C ARG A 353 -25.00 4.93 7.57
N ARG A 354 -24.92 3.63 7.87
CA ARG A 354 -26.09 2.83 8.28
C ARG A 354 -26.80 3.45 9.48
N SER A 355 -26.07 3.76 10.55
CA SER A 355 -26.66 4.35 11.76
C SER A 355 -27.25 5.74 11.55
N ARG A 356 -26.82 6.47 10.51
CA ARG A 356 -27.41 7.76 10.14
C ARG A 356 -28.70 7.61 9.36
N HIS A 357 -28.78 6.66 8.44
CA HIS A 357 -29.99 6.39 7.66
C HIS A 357 -31.06 5.68 8.50
N PHE A 358 -30.65 4.72 9.33
CA PHE A 358 -31.52 3.91 10.18
C PHE A 358 -31.15 4.10 11.65
N LYS A 359 -31.69 5.14 12.29
CA LYS A 359 -31.35 5.50 13.68
C LYS A 359 -31.80 4.46 14.71
N ASP A 360 -32.94 3.84 14.45
CA ASP A 360 -33.60 2.90 15.39
C ASP A 360 -33.28 1.43 15.07
N ALA A 361 -32.41 1.17 14.08
CA ALA A 361 -32.10 -0.19 13.66
C ALA A 361 -31.21 -0.93 14.67
N PRO A 362 -31.41 -2.25 14.86
CA PRO A 362 -30.53 -3.08 15.68
C PRO A 362 -29.10 -3.08 15.11
N PRO A 363 -28.07 -3.43 15.92
CA PRO A 363 -26.70 -3.53 15.45
C PRO A 363 -26.60 -4.50 14.28
N PHE A 364 -25.82 -4.10 13.26
CA PHE A 364 -25.62 -4.89 12.05
C PHE A 364 -25.06 -6.28 12.39
N ARG A 365 -25.70 -7.32 11.86
CA ARG A 365 -25.25 -8.71 11.91
C ARG A 365 -24.96 -9.16 10.47
N PRO A 366 -23.73 -9.60 10.14
CA PRO A 366 -23.42 -10.18 8.84
C PRO A 366 -24.31 -11.41 8.59
N LYS A 367 -24.74 -11.64 7.34
CA LYS A 367 -25.55 -12.83 7.01
C LYS A 367 -24.70 -14.12 7.08
N ASP A 368 -23.39 -13.99 6.83
CA ASP A 368 -22.42 -15.08 6.93
C ASP A 368 -21.34 -14.82 7.99
N SER A 369 -21.69 -14.91 9.29
CA SER A 369 -20.68 -15.29 10.28
C SER A 369 -20.43 -16.80 10.21
N VAL A 370 -19.74 -17.27 9.16
CA VAL A 370 -18.90 -18.45 9.36
C VAL A 370 -17.78 -17.95 10.26
N GLU A 371 -17.79 -18.41 11.51
CA GLU A 371 -16.70 -18.25 12.46
C GLU A 371 -15.40 -18.71 11.78
N SER A 372 -14.66 -17.79 11.17
CA SER A 372 -13.25 -18.01 10.89
C SER A 372 -12.56 -17.98 12.23
N HIS A 373 -12.33 -19.16 12.80
CA HIS A 373 -11.40 -19.39 13.89
C HIS A 373 -10.07 -18.70 13.57
N ASP A 374 -9.84 -17.53 14.15
CA ASP A 374 -8.51 -17.02 14.41
C ASP A 374 -7.96 -17.87 15.56
N ALA A 375 -7.19 -18.90 15.21
CA ALA A 375 -6.26 -19.62 16.07
C ALA A 375 -4.90 -19.68 15.38
#